data_AF-A0A326Q9W3-F1
#
_entry.id   AF-A0A326Q9W3-F1
#
_cell.length_a   1.000
_cell.length_b   1.000
_cell.length_c   1.000
_cell.angle_alpha   90.00
_cell.angle_beta   90.00
_cell.angle_gamma   90.00
#
_symmetry.space_group_name_H-M   'P 1'
#
loop_
_entity.id
_entity.type
_entity.pdbx_description
1 polymer ?
#
loop_
_entity_poly.entity_id
_entity_poly.type
_entity_poly.pdbx_seq_one_letter_code
_entity_poly.pdbx_strand_id
1 'polypeptide(L)'
;MTPSQRHGKCSQLSAAAFLALGLIASLSFTPKADAQTASGLISTWGKACKMRVVEQFDVPMSDAVVNIGATEKQSIDDGTTSTADIKKRGMSYNWEIRGKKISGYCNVNGKGTITEFKQGI
;
A
#
# COMPACT_ATOMS: atom_id res chain seq x y z
N MET A 1 -33.99 -14.49 -11.93
CA MET A 1 -34.48 -14.53 -10.53
C MET A 1 -33.73 -15.65 -9.81
N THR A 2 -32.85 -15.31 -8.87
CA THR A 2 -32.27 -16.20 -7.84
C THR A 2 -33.35 -16.58 -6.81
N PRO A 3 -33.28 -17.70 -6.06
CA PRO A 3 -32.25 -17.98 -5.01
C PRO A 3 -31.81 -19.48 -4.92
N SER A 4 -30.66 -19.90 -4.39
CA SER A 4 -30.00 -19.75 -3.07
C SER A 4 -30.74 -20.39 -1.88
N GLN A 5 -30.27 -21.56 -1.40
CA GLN A 5 -30.29 -22.07 0.00
C GLN A 5 -29.32 -23.27 0.07
N ARG A 6 -28.18 -23.28 0.78
CA ARG A 6 -27.88 -23.24 2.23
C ARG A 6 -27.72 -24.63 2.91
N HIS A 7 -26.50 -24.85 3.43
CA HIS A 7 -26.12 -25.52 4.69
C HIS A 7 -26.30 -27.04 4.88
N GLY A 8 -25.18 -27.71 5.19
CA GLY A 8 -25.05 -28.34 6.51
C GLY A 8 -24.53 -29.78 6.56
N LYS A 9 -23.83 -30.08 7.66
CA LYS A 9 -23.35 -31.39 8.21
C LYS A 9 -21.94 -31.76 7.73
N CYS A 10 -20.88 -31.52 8.51
CA CYS A 10 -20.58 -32.15 9.81
C CYS A 10 -20.69 -33.68 9.72
N SER A 11 -19.56 -34.33 9.42
CA SER A 11 -19.35 -35.75 9.67
C SER A 11 -17.96 -35.91 10.24
N GLN A 12 -17.90 -36.02 11.56
CA GLN A 12 -16.81 -36.68 12.25
C GLN A 12 -16.82 -38.16 11.86
N LEU A 13 -15.64 -38.76 11.66
CA LEU A 13 -15.26 -40.09 12.16
C LEU A 13 -14.02 -40.56 11.41
N SER A 14 -12.87 -40.52 12.08
CA SER A 14 -12.05 -41.72 12.33
C SER A 14 -10.76 -41.31 13.01
N ALA A 15 -10.72 -41.56 14.32
CA ALA A 15 -9.47 -41.74 15.02
C ALA A 15 -8.88 -43.08 14.57
N ALA A 16 -7.69 -43.05 13.96
CA ALA A 16 -6.83 -44.21 13.85
C ALA A 16 -5.41 -43.76 14.17
N ALA A 17 -4.96 -44.17 15.35
CA ALA A 17 -3.61 -44.00 15.83
C ALA A 17 -2.63 -44.78 14.94
N PHE A 18 -1.70 -44.06 14.31
CA PHE A 18 -0.47 -44.64 13.80
C PHE A 18 0.71 -43.87 14.40
N LEU A 19 1.31 -44.49 15.40
CA LEU A 19 2.66 -44.19 15.89
C LEU A 19 3.65 -44.47 14.76
N ALA A 20 3.96 -43.44 13.98
CA ALA A 20 5.13 -43.42 13.12
C ALA A 20 6.01 -42.24 13.58
N LEU A 21 7.09 -42.59 14.29
CA LEU A 21 8.24 -41.73 14.51
C LEU A 21 8.83 -41.36 13.13
N GLY A 22 8.36 -40.26 12.57
CA GLY A 22 8.90 -39.65 11.38
C GLY A 22 9.15 -38.19 11.69
N LEU A 23 10.42 -37.85 11.89
CA LEU A 23 10.90 -36.49 12.13
C LEU A 23 10.75 -35.69 10.84
N ILE A 24 9.51 -35.35 10.48
CA ILE A 24 9.23 -34.42 9.39
C ILE A 24 9.50 -33.05 9.98
N ALA A 25 10.70 -32.55 9.71
CA ALA A 25 11.08 -31.18 10.00
C ALA A 25 9.97 -30.27 9.47
N SER A 26 9.23 -29.67 10.39
CA SER A 26 8.30 -28.59 10.11
C SER A 26 9.09 -27.50 9.41
N LEU A 27 9.08 -27.48 8.07
CA LEU A 27 9.38 -26.29 7.32
C LEU A 27 8.25 -25.32 7.65
N SER A 28 8.43 -24.62 8.77
CA SER A 28 7.73 -23.39 9.08
C SER A 28 7.99 -22.47 7.90
N PHE A 29 7.11 -22.47 6.92
CA PHE A 29 6.91 -21.32 6.06
C PHE A 29 6.37 -20.22 6.96
N THR A 30 7.23 -19.64 7.78
CA THR A 30 6.99 -18.33 8.37
C THR A 30 6.84 -17.42 7.15
N PRO A 31 5.65 -16.85 6.86
CA PRO A 31 5.58 -15.79 5.88
C PRO A 31 6.56 -14.73 6.37
N LYS A 32 7.64 -14.55 5.62
CA LYS A 32 8.62 -13.49 5.84
C LYS A 32 7.80 -12.22 5.96
N ALA A 33 7.90 -11.55 7.11
CA ALA A 33 7.25 -10.28 7.41
C ALA A 33 7.12 -9.46 6.14
N ASP A 34 5.88 -9.09 5.78
CA ASP A 34 5.49 -8.44 4.52
C ASP A 34 6.64 -7.65 3.92
N ALA A 35 7.29 -8.20 2.90
CA ALA A 35 8.33 -7.49 2.20
C ALA A 35 7.67 -6.25 1.58
N GLN A 36 7.85 -5.08 2.20
CA GLN A 36 7.32 -3.83 1.67
C GLN A 36 7.76 -3.69 0.22
N THR A 37 6.81 -3.57 -0.69
CA THR A 37 7.05 -3.39 -2.13
C THR A 37 7.07 -1.90 -2.46
N ALA A 38 7.71 -1.54 -3.58
CA ALA A 38 7.66 -0.17 -4.11
C ALA A 38 6.21 0.32 -4.25
N SER A 39 5.31 -0.48 -4.85
CA SER A 39 3.89 -0.15 -5.00
C SER A 39 3.19 0.03 -3.64
N GLY A 40 3.53 -0.78 -2.64
CA GLY A 40 3.01 -0.66 -1.28
C GLY A 40 3.42 0.65 -0.61
N LEU A 41 4.70 1.05 -0.77
CA LEU A 41 5.19 2.35 -0.29
C LEU A 41 4.52 3.51 -1.03
N ILE A 42 4.43 3.44 -2.36
CA ILE A 42 3.81 4.47 -3.20
C ILE A 42 2.37 4.74 -2.76
N SER A 43 1.60 3.67 -2.57
CA SER A 43 0.22 3.74 -2.11
C SER A 43 0.12 4.32 -0.71
N THR A 44 0.93 3.83 0.24
CA THR A 44 0.88 4.25 1.64
C THR A 44 1.26 5.71 1.82
N TRP A 45 2.38 6.13 1.23
CA TRP A 45 2.89 7.50 1.36
C TRP A 45 2.04 8.49 0.55
N GLY A 46 1.52 8.07 -0.61
CA GLY A 46 0.56 8.87 -1.38
C GLY A 46 -0.73 9.13 -0.61
N LYS A 47 -1.24 8.14 0.14
CA LYS A 47 -2.39 8.33 1.04
C LYS A 47 -2.10 9.33 2.15
N ALA A 48 -0.91 9.30 2.74
CA ALA A 48 -0.51 10.27 3.76
C ALA A 48 -0.52 11.70 3.20
N CYS A 49 0.06 11.91 2.01
CA CYS A 49 -0.02 13.21 1.33
C CYS A 49 -1.47 13.61 1.03
N LYS A 50 -2.31 12.67 0.59
CA LYS A 50 -3.72 12.94 0.27
C LYS A 50 -4.53 13.36 1.50
N MET A 51 -4.32 12.69 2.64
CA MET A 51 -4.91 13.07 3.92
C MET A 51 -4.49 14.48 4.33
N ARG A 52 -3.20 14.81 4.16
CA ARG A 52 -2.71 16.16 4.46
C ARG A 52 -3.41 17.25 3.62
N VAL A 53 -3.69 16.99 2.34
CA VAL A 53 -4.48 17.89 1.47
C VAL A 53 -5.90 18.06 2.02
N VAL A 54 -6.57 16.95 2.33
CA VAL A 54 -7.92 16.94 2.89
C VAL A 54 -8.01 17.76 4.17
N GLU A 55 -7.07 17.55 5.09
CA GLU A 55 -7.01 18.27 6.37
C GLU A 55 -6.67 19.75 6.21
N GLN A 56 -5.75 20.09 5.31
CA GLN A 56 -5.31 21.48 5.14
C GLN A 56 -6.36 22.36 4.46
N PHE A 57 -7.12 21.80 3.52
CA PHE A 57 -8.05 22.57 2.69
C PHE A 57 -9.53 22.29 3.00
N ASP A 58 -9.80 21.42 3.97
CA ASP A 58 -11.15 20.98 4.36
C ASP A 58 -11.99 20.56 3.14
N VAL A 59 -11.46 19.59 2.39
CA VAL A 59 -12.09 19.07 1.17
C VAL A 59 -12.39 17.59 1.29
N PRO A 60 -13.44 17.06 0.64
CA PRO A 60 -13.69 15.64 0.68
C PRO A 60 -12.57 14.86 -0.01
N MET A 61 -12.35 13.62 0.46
CA MET A 61 -11.33 12.72 -0.06
C MET A 61 -11.50 12.41 -1.57
N SER A 62 -12.70 12.60 -2.13
CA SER A 62 -12.98 12.47 -3.57
C SER A 62 -12.35 13.57 -4.42
N ASP A 63 -12.14 14.75 -3.83
CA ASP A 63 -11.71 15.95 -4.53
C ASP A 63 -10.20 16.10 -4.49
N ALA A 64 -9.55 15.62 -3.43
CA ALA A 64 -8.10 15.54 -3.35
C ALA A 64 -7.55 14.45 -4.29
N VAL A 65 -6.67 14.82 -5.21
CA VAL A 65 -5.96 13.90 -6.10
C VAL A 65 -4.48 13.98 -5.77
N VAL A 66 -3.83 12.82 -5.68
CA VAL A 66 -2.39 12.72 -5.41
C VAL A 66 -1.79 11.72 -6.38
N ASN A 67 -0.77 12.16 -7.11
CA ASN A 67 -0.08 11.36 -8.11
C ASN A 67 1.43 11.49 -7.90
N ILE A 68 2.15 10.39 -8.09
CA ILE A 68 3.62 10.45 -8.19
C ILE A 68 4.02 11.15 -9.50
N GLY A 69 5.16 11.83 -9.52
CA GLY A 69 5.69 12.44 -10.74
C GLY A 69 5.89 11.40 -11.86
N ALA A 70 5.59 11.76 -13.12
CA ALA A 70 5.63 10.84 -14.25
C ALA A 70 7.00 10.15 -14.43
N THR A 71 8.09 10.91 -14.33
CA THR A 71 9.47 10.38 -14.43
C THR A 71 9.78 9.38 -13.32
N GLU A 72 9.28 9.65 -12.10
CA GLU A 72 9.51 8.78 -10.96
C GLU A 72 8.68 7.51 -11.06
N LYS A 73 7.43 7.59 -11.54
CA LYS A 73 6.62 6.42 -11.89
C LYS A 73 7.31 5.56 -12.94
N GLN A 74 7.79 6.15 -14.03
CA GLN A 74 8.48 5.44 -15.08
C GLN A 74 9.73 4.73 -14.54
N SER A 75 10.53 5.40 -13.71
CA SER A 75 11.73 4.80 -13.14
C SER A 75 11.41 3.59 -12.24
N ILE A 76 10.26 3.59 -11.56
CA ILE A 76 9.80 2.47 -10.75
C ILE A 76 9.27 1.34 -11.64
N ASP A 77 8.46 1.67 -12.65
CA ASP A 77 7.87 0.70 -13.57
C ASP A 77 8.95 -0.01 -14.42
N ASP A 78 10.01 0.72 -14.82
CA ASP A 78 11.17 0.20 -15.55
C ASP A 78 12.20 -0.49 -14.63
N GLY A 79 11.98 -0.49 -13.31
CA GLY A 79 12.84 -1.13 -12.32
C GLY A 79 14.17 -0.42 -12.04
N THR A 80 14.39 0.78 -12.59
CA THR A 80 15.60 1.59 -12.35
C THR A 80 15.60 2.25 -10.97
N THR A 81 14.43 2.42 -10.36
CA THR A 81 14.27 2.78 -8.95
C THR A 81 13.86 1.55 -8.14
N SER A 82 14.74 1.07 -7.27
CA SER A 82 14.43 -0.03 -6.38
C SER A 82 13.62 0.41 -5.16
N THR A 83 13.01 -0.55 -4.46
CA THR A 83 12.38 -0.27 -3.15
C THR A 83 13.40 0.26 -2.13
N ALA A 84 14.66 -0.17 -2.20
CA ALA A 84 15.72 0.33 -1.33
C ALA A 84 16.03 1.80 -1.62
N ASP A 85 16.02 2.21 -2.88
CA ASP A 85 16.20 3.61 -3.26
C ASP A 85 15.07 4.47 -2.72
N ILE A 86 13.82 4.03 -2.87
CA ILE A 86 12.63 4.71 -2.30
C ILE A 86 12.77 4.88 -0.79
N LYS A 87 13.18 3.82 -0.07
CA LYS A 87 13.40 3.86 1.39
C LYS A 87 14.60 4.71 1.79
N LYS A 88 15.54 4.98 0.88
CA LYS A 88 16.70 5.82 1.14
C LYS A 88 16.38 7.30 0.90
N ARG A 89 15.80 7.61 -0.26
CA ARG A 89 15.62 8.98 -0.75
C ARG A 89 14.24 9.58 -0.48
N GLY A 90 13.23 8.74 -0.26
CA GLY A 90 11.84 9.19 -0.22
C GLY A 90 11.20 9.26 -1.60
N MET A 91 10.04 9.92 -1.69
CA MET A 91 9.28 10.16 -2.92
C MET A 91 8.61 11.52 -2.92
N SER A 92 8.37 12.05 -4.12
CA SER A 92 7.66 13.30 -4.33
C SER A 92 6.32 13.05 -5.00
N TYR A 93 5.27 13.63 -4.45
CA TYR A 93 3.91 13.55 -4.96
C TYR A 93 3.40 14.92 -5.35
N ASN A 94 2.80 15.00 -6.52
CA ASN A 94 1.99 16.14 -6.91
C ASN A 94 0.57 15.94 -6.35
N TRP A 95 -0.05 17.03 -5.93
CA TRP A 95 -1.43 17.02 -5.50
C TRP A 95 -2.22 18.17 -6.13
N GLU A 96 -3.50 17.95 -6.30
CA GLU A 96 -4.46 18.94 -6.79
C GLU A 96 -5.81 18.71 -6.13
N ILE A 97 -6.65 19.75 -6.10
CA ILE A 97 -8.03 19.66 -5.64
C ILE A 97 -8.93 19.84 -6.86
N ARG A 98 -9.70 18.80 -7.19
CA ARG A 98 -10.66 18.83 -8.30
C ARG A 98 -11.65 19.97 -8.13
N GLY A 99 -11.95 20.65 -9.24
CA GLY A 99 -12.85 21.82 -9.23
C GLY A 99 -12.24 23.08 -8.62
N LYS A 100 -11.00 23.02 -8.10
CA LYS A 100 -10.25 24.20 -7.63
C LYS A 100 -8.98 24.35 -8.46
N LYS A 101 -8.55 25.59 -8.70
CA LYS A 101 -7.24 25.89 -9.31
C LYS A 101 -6.15 25.92 -8.25
N ILE A 102 -6.11 24.90 -7.39
CA ILE A 102 -5.15 24.79 -6.29
C ILE A 102 -4.44 23.45 -6.45
N SER A 103 -3.13 23.51 -6.55
CA SER A 103 -2.27 22.34 -6.68
C SER A 103 -0.98 22.57 -5.91
N GLY A 104 -0.13 21.56 -5.85
CA GLY A 104 1.16 21.65 -5.20
C GLY A 104 1.86 20.31 -5.15
N TYR A 105 2.81 20.20 -4.23
CA TYR A 105 3.54 18.97 -4.01
C TYR A 105 3.71 18.62 -2.53
N CYS A 106 4.02 17.35 -2.28
CA CYS A 106 4.22 16.74 -0.99
C CYS A 106 5.44 15.80 -1.09
N ASN A 107 6.48 16.07 -0.32
CA ASN A 107 7.67 15.23 -0.25
C ASN A 107 7.60 14.36 1.00
N VAL A 108 7.84 13.07 0.81
CA VAL A 108 7.86 12.07 1.87
C VAL A 108 9.26 11.48 1.94
N ASN A 109 9.87 11.44 3.11
CA ASN A 109 11.20 10.84 3.28
C ASN A 109 11.14 9.30 3.26
N GLY A 110 12.32 8.68 3.29
CA GLY A 110 12.48 7.22 3.32
C GLY A 110 11.79 6.46 4.47
N LYS A 111 11.30 7.18 5.49
CA LYS A 111 10.56 6.64 6.64
C LYS A 111 9.04 6.82 6.52
N GLY A 112 8.55 7.42 5.44
CA GLY A 112 7.12 7.70 5.26
C GLY A 112 6.64 8.98 5.95
N THR A 113 7.54 9.85 6.42
CA THR A 113 7.16 11.14 7.02
C THR A 113 7.14 12.23 5.96
N ILE A 114 6.07 13.04 5.93
CA ILE A 114 6.00 14.23 5.09
C ILE A 114 7.04 15.24 5.59
N THR A 115 8.03 15.56 4.75
CA THR A 115 9.08 16.55 5.06
C THR A 115 8.80 17.91 4.44
N GLU A 116 7.96 17.96 3.42
CA GLU A 116 7.59 19.20 2.76
C GLU A 116 6.17 19.08 2.19
N PHE A 117 5.38 20.13 2.37
CA PHE A 117 4.05 20.25 1.79
C PHE A 117 3.88 21.70 1.33
N LYS A 118 3.81 21.91 0.02
CA LYS A 118 3.72 23.25 -0.56
C LYS A 118 2.62 23.32 -1.59
N GLN A 119 1.89 24.43 -1.56
CA GLN A 119 1.00 24.84 -2.63
C GLN A 119 1.84 25.42 -3.78
N GLY A 120 1.65 24.90 -4.98
CA GLY A 120 2.10 25.50 -6.23
C GLY A 120 1.22 26.69 -6.56
N ILE A 121 1.87 27.79 -6.96
CA ILE A 121 1.22 29.04 -7.36
C ILE A 121 0.79 28.94 -8.81
#